data_AF-A0A2E7STF9-F1
#
_entry.id   AF-A0A2E7STF9-F1
#
_cell.length_a   1.000
_cell.length_b   1.000
_cell.length_c   1.000
_cell.angle_alpha   90.00
_cell.angle_beta   90.00
_cell.angle_gamma   90.00
#
_symmetry.space_group_name_H-M   'P 1'
#
loop_
_entity.id
_entity.type
_entity.pdbx_description
1 polymer ?
#
loop_
_entity_poly.entity_id
_entity_poly.type
_entity_poly.pdbx_seq_one_letter_code
_entity_poly.pdbx_strand_id
1 'polypeptide(L)'
;MKKILLILVIVLGLAQITKGQVVSCVPCDQLGMVINVGSQETSISIYHSGQYMTHPREYNVFVWEFSDQQGNLLHQDTLVDASTISFGHSWSLTDTIDVTVSLVNDSAILPNGNSINCLFEDQLYWKIDTFPSGTPYGMWTFIYNNPGVDLNTQTGIDNFVVENKRLIKVVDFLGRKNRGDKNKPLLYIYDDGTTEKKIILE
;
A
#
# COMPACT_ATOMS: atom_id res chain seq x y z
N MET A 1 -54.70 16.38 23.86
CA MET A 1 -54.24 15.15 23.18
C MET A 1 -53.80 15.40 21.73
N LYS A 2 -54.61 16.05 20.87
CA LYS A 2 -54.25 16.30 19.45
C LYS A 2 -52.98 17.14 19.23
N LYS A 3 -52.71 18.14 20.09
CA LYS A 3 -51.48 18.98 19.98
C LYS A 3 -50.19 18.25 20.36
N ILE A 4 -50.27 17.26 21.27
CA ILE A 4 -49.11 16.46 21.68
C ILE A 4 -48.76 15.45 20.58
N LEU A 5 -49.78 14.89 19.91
CA LEU A 5 -49.58 13.96 18.80
C LEU A 5 -48.86 14.61 17.61
N LEU A 6 -49.16 15.90 17.32
CA LEU A 6 -48.53 16.63 16.22
C LEU A 6 -47.05 16.90 16.45
N ILE A 7 -46.65 17.16 17.70
CA ILE A 7 -45.24 17.42 18.08
C ILE A 7 -44.41 16.14 17.94
N LEU A 8 -44.99 14.98 18.29
CA LEU A 8 -44.30 13.69 18.17
C LEU A 8 -43.95 13.35 16.71
N VAL A 9 -44.87 13.66 15.77
CA VAL A 9 -44.67 13.40 14.33
C VAL A 9 -43.59 14.29 13.73
N ILE A 10 -43.42 15.52 14.22
CA ILE A 10 -42.36 16.43 13.76
C ILE A 10 -40.99 15.98 14.27
N VAL A 11 -40.89 15.51 15.52
CA VAL A 11 -39.62 14.99 16.08
C VAL A 11 -39.20 13.68 15.42
N LEU A 12 -40.14 12.77 15.13
CA LEU A 12 -39.87 11.53 14.38
C LEU A 12 -39.60 11.80 12.88
N GLY A 13 -40.18 12.85 12.30
CA GLY A 13 -39.92 13.29 10.92
C GLY A 13 -38.57 14.01 10.73
N LEU A 14 -38.07 14.68 11.77
CA LEU A 14 -36.72 15.28 11.82
C LEU A 14 -35.61 14.28 12.19
N ALA A 15 -35.94 13.07 12.63
CA ALA A 15 -35.01 11.95 12.61
C ALA A 15 -34.83 11.46 11.15
N GLN A 16 -34.55 12.39 10.24
CA GLN A 16 -34.12 12.05 8.91
C GLN A 16 -32.76 11.36 9.02
N ILE A 17 -32.78 10.05 8.75
CA ILE A 17 -31.82 9.38 7.88
C ILE A 17 -30.40 9.89 8.11
N THR A 18 -29.82 9.57 9.26
CA THR A 18 -28.36 9.45 9.26
C THR A 18 -28.07 8.37 8.23
N LYS A 19 -27.56 8.74 7.06
CA LYS A 19 -26.93 7.77 6.16
C LYS A 19 -25.74 7.26 6.95
N GLY A 20 -25.96 6.22 7.76
CA GLY A 20 -24.88 5.47 8.37
C GLY A 20 -23.95 5.10 7.23
N GLN A 21 -22.70 5.51 7.35
CA GLN A 21 -21.68 5.16 6.37
C GLN A 21 -21.66 3.63 6.31
N VAL A 22 -21.99 3.07 5.15
CA VAL A 22 -22.09 1.62 5.00
C VAL A 22 -20.65 1.11 4.95
N VAL A 23 -20.14 0.68 6.10
CA VAL A 23 -18.87 -0.05 6.17
C VAL A 23 -19.07 -1.34 5.36
N SER A 24 -18.34 -1.48 4.26
CA SER A 24 -18.49 -2.59 3.32
C SER A 24 -17.23 -3.42 3.16
N CYS A 25 -16.21 -3.14 3.98
CA CYS A 25 -14.99 -3.92 4.10
C CYS A 25 -14.40 -3.83 5.51
N VAL A 26 -13.50 -4.76 5.83
CA VAL A 26 -12.73 -4.73 7.08
C VAL A 26 -11.43 -3.94 6.91
N PRO A 27 -10.82 -3.43 8.01
CA PRO A 27 -9.49 -2.84 7.98
C PRO A 27 -8.41 -3.72 7.31
N CYS A 28 -7.41 -3.09 6.69
CA CYS A 28 -6.35 -3.78 5.95
C CYS A 28 -5.57 -4.79 6.81
N ASP A 29 -5.35 -4.48 8.09
CA ASP A 29 -4.63 -5.34 9.05
C ASP A 29 -5.41 -6.60 9.45
N GLN A 30 -6.70 -6.69 9.08
CA GLN A 30 -7.55 -7.88 9.24
C GLN A 30 -7.65 -8.71 7.95
N LEU A 31 -6.98 -8.28 6.89
CA LEU A 31 -6.87 -9.01 5.64
C LEU A 31 -5.48 -9.64 5.52
N GLY A 32 -5.34 -10.56 4.57
CA GLY A 32 -4.07 -11.17 4.30
C GLY A 32 -4.12 -12.22 3.19
N MET A 33 -2.95 -12.78 2.94
CA MET A 33 -2.67 -13.81 1.96
C MET A 33 -2.37 -15.14 2.66
N VAL A 34 -2.71 -16.24 2.01
CA VAL A 34 -2.28 -17.58 2.42
C VAL A 34 -1.95 -18.39 1.18
N ILE A 35 -1.01 -19.33 1.33
CA ILE A 35 -0.72 -20.30 0.27
C ILE A 35 -1.92 -21.22 0.11
N ASN A 36 -2.50 -21.22 -1.09
CA ASN A 36 -3.63 -22.07 -1.43
C ASN A 36 -3.15 -23.47 -1.84
N VAL A 37 -2.21 -23.53 -2.80
CA VAL A 37 -1.53 -24.78 -3.21
C VAL A 37 -0.03 -24.54 -3.16
N GLY A 38 0.63 -25.10 -2.14
CA GLY A 38 2.06 -24.90 -1.90
C GLY A 38 2.94 -26.07 -2.31
N SER A 39 2.39 -27.26 -2.54
CA SER A 39 3.16 -28.49 -2.73
C SER A 39 3.78 -28.67 -4.13
N GLN A 40 3.61 -27.71 -5.04
CA GLN A 40 4.11 -27.80 -6.40
C GLN A 40 5.34 -26.92 -6.59
N GLU A 41 6.47 -27.54 -6.95
CA GLU A 41 7.77 -26.88 -7.08
C GLU A 41 7.79 -25.76 -8.13
N THR A 42 7.01 -25.91 -9.20
CA THR A 42 7.03 -24.99 -10.36
C THR A 42 5.76 -24.16 -10.48
N SER A 43 4.96 -24.05 -9.42
CA SER A 43 3.71 -23.30 -9.43
C SER A 43 3.48 -22.55 -8.14
N ILE A 44 3.06 -21.29 -8.27
CA ILE A 44 2.57 -20.49 -7.16
C ILE A 44 1.04 -20.48 -7.22
N SER A 45 0.40 -20.64 -6.06
CA SER A 45 -1.04 -20.43 -5.88
C SER A 45 -1.30 -19.80 -4.51
N ILE A 46 -1.74 -18.54 -4.50
CA ILE A 46 -1.95 -17.74 -3.29
C ILE A 46 -3.39 -17.24 -3.27
N TYR A 47 -4.08 -17.48 -2.16
CA TYR A 47 -5.40 -16.93 -1.87
C TYR A 47 -5.27 -15.61 -1.09
N HIS A 48 -6.14 -14.65 -1.39
CA HIS A 48 -6.23 -13.36 -0.70
C HIS A 48 -7.64 -13.16 -0.11
N SER A 49 -7.73 -12.93 1.21
CA SER A 49 -9.02 -12.84 1.91
C SER A 49 -9.84 -11.61 1.53
N GLY A 50 -9.17 -10.53 1.09
CA GLY A 50 -9.79 -9.29 0.62
C GLY A 50 -10.87 -9.48 -0.45
N GLN A 51 -10.81 -10.48 -1.33
CA GLN A 51 -11.84 -10.65 -2.36
C GLN A 51 -13.20 -10.94 -1.73
N TYR A 52 -13.23 -11.79 -0.70
CA TYR A 52 -14.48 -12.16 -0.03
C TYR A 52 -14.96 -11.07 0.93
N MET A 53 -14.01 -10.39 1.59
CA MET A 53 -14.25 -9.45 2.71
C MET A 53 -14.44 -7.99 2.29
N THR A 54 -14.37 -7.67 1.00
CA THR A 54 -14.50 -6.31 0.47
C THR A 54 -15.61 -6.26 -0.58
N HIS A 55 -16.63 -5.43 -0.36
CA HIS A 55 -17.79 -5.30 -1.25
C HIS A 55 -17.98 -3.87 -1.75
N PRO A 56 -18.42 -3.67 -3.02
CA PRO A 56 -18.82 -4.67 -4.02
C PRO A 56 -17.61 -5.42 -4.60
N ARG A 57 -17.72 -6.74 -4.81
CA ARG A 57 -16.55 -7.58 -5.13
C ARG A 57 -16.06 -7.41 -6.56
N GLU A 58 -16.97 -7.11 -7.47
CA GLU A 58 -16.74 -6.83 -8.88
C GLU A 58 -15.80 -5.64 -9.12
N TYR A 59 -15.55 -4.82 -8.09
CA TYR A 59 -14.65 -3.67 -8.13
C TYR A 59 -13.37 -3.87 -7.30
N ASN A 60 -13.16 -5.06 -6.73
CA ASN A 60 -11.90 -5.39 -6.07
C ASN A 60 -10.83 -5.59 -7.14
N VAL A 61 -9.85 -4.68 -7.18
CA VAL A 61 -8.69 -4.80 -8.05
C VAL A 61 -7.49 -5.19 -7.19
N PHE A 62 -6.86 -6.30 -7.55
CA PHE A 62 -5.62 -6.78 -6.97
C PHE A 62 -4.49 -6.61 -7.96
N VAL A 63 -3.43 -5.90 -7.60
CA VAL A 63 -2.18 -5.84 -8.36
C VAL A 63 -1.15 -6.66 -7.61
N TRP A 64 -0.67 -7.74 -8.22
CA TRP A 64 0.31 -8.65 -7.66
C TRP A 64 1.66 -8.41 -8.33
N GLU A 65 2.71 -8.29 -7.53
CA GLU A 65 4.08 -8.17 -7.97
C GLU A 65 4.96 -9.17 -7.23
N PHE A 66 5.79 -9.87 -7.99
CA PHE A 66 6.79 -10.80 -7.48
C PHE A 66 8.15 -10.36 -7.99
N SER A 67 9.11 -10.16 -7.08
CA SER A 67 10.47 -9.76 -7.42
C SER A 67 11.52 -10.62 -6.74
N ASP A 68 12.72 -10.65 -7.31
CA ASP A 68 13.87 -11.18 -6.59
C ASP A 68 14.33 -10.22 -5.49
N GLN A 69 15.25 -10.67 -4.64
CA GLN A 69 15.84 -9.88 -3.55
C GLN A 69 16.68 -8.67 -4.05
N GLN A 70 16.90 -8.51 -5.35
CA GLN A 70 17.55 -7.33 -5.94
C GLN A 70 16.52 -6.33 -6.49
N GLY A 71 15.22 -6.63 -6.39
CA GLY A 71 14.13 -5.82 -6.89
C GLY A 71 13.84 -6.00 -8.38
N ASN A 72 14.40 -7.03 -9.04
CA ASN A 72 14.03 -7.31 -10.43
C ASN A 72 12.67 -8.00 -10.47
N LEU A 73 11.78 -7.49 -11.31
CA LEU A 73 10.45 -8.06 -11.49
C LEU A 73 10.53 -9.46 -12.13
N LEU A 74 9.93 -10.44 -11.46
CA LEU A 74 9.85 -11.83 -11.90
C LEU A 74 8.47 -12.17 -12.47
N HIS A 75 7.41 -11.64 -11.87
CA HIS A 75 6.03 -11.81 -12.32
C HIS A 75 5.16 -10.64 -11.86
N GLN A 76 4.17 -10.28 -12.68
CA GLN A 76 3.17 -9.27 -12.34
C GLN A 76 1.84 -9.68 -12.96
N ASP A 77 0.75 -9.51 -12.21
CA ASP A 77 -0.60 -9.71 -12.72
C ASP A 77 -1.57 -8.72 -12.07
N THR A 78 -2.68 -8.43 -12.75
CA THR A 78 -3.77 -7.61 -12.22
C THR A 78 -5.07 -8.37 -12.34
N LEU A 79 -5.68 -8.66 -11.20
CA LEU A 79 -6.89 -9.46 -11.10
C LEU A 79 -8.06 -8.62 -10.60
N VAL A 80 -9.24 -8.81 -11.19
CA VAL A 80 -10.48 -8.18 -10.76
C VAL A 80 -11.43 -9.25 -10.26
N ASP A 81 -11.99 -9.07 -9.06
CA ASP A 81 -12.90 -10.03 -8.41
C ASP A 81 -12.34 -11.47 -8.34
N ALA A 82 -11.02 -11.62 -8.25
CA ALA A 82 -10.38 -12.92 -8.11
C ALA A 82 -9.86 -13.08 -6.68
N SER A 83 -10.17 -14.23 -6.07
CA SER A 83 -9.68 -14.55 -4.73
C SER A 83 -8.30 -15.17 -4.72
N THR A 84 -7.81 -15.64 -5.87
CA THR A 84 -6.60 -16.46 -5.97
C THR A 84 -5.82 -16.09 -7.22
N ILE A 85 -4.52 -15.89 -7.07
CA ILE A 85 -3.56 -15.84 -8.17
C ILE A 85 -2.92 -17.21 -8.34
N SER A 86 -2.73 -17.69 -9.57
CA SER A 86 -2.04 -18.95 -9.84
C SER A 86 -1.28 -18.92 -11.16
N PHE A 87 0.00 -19.26 -11.14
CA PHE A 87 0.85 -19.28 -12.33
C PHE A 87 2.01 -20.27 -12.17
N GLY A 88 2.60 -20.65 -13.30
CA GLY A 88 3.82 -21.47 -13.34
C GLY A 88 5.07 -20.58 -13.39
N HIS A 89 6.18 -21.08 -12.82
CA HIS A 89 7.47 -20.38 -12.82
C HIS A 89 8.63 -21.35 -13.06
N SER A 90 9.83 -20.77 -13.21
CA SER A 90 11.10 -21.51 -13.35
C SER A 90 12.19 -21.04 -12.38
N TRP A 91 11.80 -20.31 -11.32
CA TRP A 91 12.68 -19.85 -10.25
C TRP A 91 13.36 -21.00 -9.50
N SER A 92 14.54 -20.74 -8.91
CA SER A 92 15.19 -21.73 -8.07
C SER A 92 14.43 -21.91 -6.76
N LEU A 93 14.36 -23.14 -6.25
CA LEU A 93 13.78 -23.43 -4.92
C LEU A 93 14.65 -22.91 -3.77
N THR A 94 15.87 -22.42 -4.05
CA THR A 94 16.73 -21.77 -3.06
C THR A 94 16.50 -20.28 -2.94
N ASP A 95 15.75 -19.69 -3.88
CA ASP A 95 15.55 -18.25 -3.93
C ASP A 95 14.40 -17.85 -3.00
N THR A 96 14.52 -16.65 -2.43
CA THR A 96 13.43 -15.98 -1.71
C THR A 96 12.83 -14.94 -2.64
N ILE A 97 11.51 -14.96 -2.78
CA ILE A 97 10.77 -14.10 -3.70
C ILE A 97 9.99 -13.08 -2.87
N ASP A 98 10.21 -11.80 -3.13
CA ASP A 98 9.39 -10.76 -2.52
C ASP A 98 8.02 -10.73 -3.20
N VAL A 99 6.96 -10.63 -2.41
CA VAL A 99 5.57 -10.59 -2.87
C VAL A 99 4.93 -9.31 -2.37
N THR A 100 4.49 -8.47 -3.29
CA THR A 100 3.77 -7.23 -3.00
C THR A 100 2.39 -7.28 -3.65
N VAL A 101 1.35 -6.95 -2.88
CA VAL A 101 -0.02 -6.92 -3.36
C VAL A 101 -0.71 -5.63 -2.97
N SER A 102 -1.27 -4.94 -3.95
CA SER A 102 -2.18 -3.83 -3.71
C SER A 102 -3.62 -4.29 -3.90
N LEU A 103 -4.50 -3.95 -2.95
CA LEU A 103 -5.95 -4.08 -3.07
C LEU A 103 -6.58 -2.69 -3.05
N VAL A 104 -7.25 -2.33 -4.13
CA VAL A 104 -8.02 -1.08 -4.24
C VAL A 104 -9.47 -1.37 -4.63
N ASN A 105 -10.39 -0.62 -4.02
CA ASN A 105 -11.80 -0.59 -4.41
C ASN A 105 -12.44 0.73 -3.94
N ASP A 106 -12.63 1.65 -4.89
CA ASP A 106 -13.18 2.98 -4.61
C ASP A 106 -14.61 2.95 -4.06
N SER A 107 -15.34 1.85 -4.28
CA SER A 107 -16.71 1.65 -3.81
C SER A 107 -16.79 0.96 -2.44
N ALA A 108 -15.69 0.42 -1.91
CA ALA A 108 -15.66 -0.28 -0.63
C ALA A 108 -15.16 0.63 0.49
N ILE A 109 -15.99 0.85 1.52
CA ILE A 109 -15.74 1.87 2.53
C ILE A 109 -15.27 1.23 3.84
N LEU A 110 -14.09 1.66 4.29
CA LEU A 110 -13.49 1.32 5.57
C LEU A 110 -14.23 1.96 6.75
N PRO A 111 -14.06 1.45 7.98
CA PRO A 111 -14.62 2.07 9.19
C PRO A 111 -14.24 3.54 9.40
N ASN A 112 -13.12 3.99 8.82
CA ASN A 112 -12.59 5.34 8.98
C ASN A 112 -13.18 6.38 8.01
N GLY A 113 -13.98 6.02 7.01
CA GLY A 113 -14.41 6.98 5.98
C GLY A 113 -13.92 6.68 4.58
N ASN A 114 -12.70 6.16 4.48
CA ASN A 114 -11.97 6.10 3.22
C ASN A 114 -12.36 4.87 2.41
N SER A 115 -12.17 4.96 1.10
CA SER A 115 -12.20 3.78 0.25
C SER A 115 -10.99 2.88 0.55
N ILE A 116 -11.16 1.57 0.43
CA ILE A 116 -10.08 0.63 0.71
C ILE A 116 -8.91 0.82 -0.27
N ASN A 117 -7.72 0.97 0.29
CA ASN A 117 -6.46 1.03 -0.42
C ASN A 117 -5.39 0.39 0.47
N CYS A 118 -5.20 -0.92 0.29
CA CYS A 118 -4.32 -1.71 1.13
C CYS A 118 -3.06 -2.14 0.37
N LEU A 119 -1.94 -2.21 1.09
CA LEU A 119 -0.70 -2.85 0.66
C LEU A 119 -0.41 -4.06 1.55
N PHE A 120 -0.01 -5.17 0.93
CA PHE A 120 0.46 -6.37 1.61
C PHE A 120 1.84 -6.72 1.07
N GLU A 121 2.77 -7.02 1.96
CA GLU A 121 4.14 -7.39 1.63
C GLU A 121 4.55 -8.61 2.45
N ASP A 122 5.20 -9.57 1.78
CA ASP A 122 5.85 -10.71 2.44
C ASP A 122 6.93 -11.29 1.53
N GLN A 123 7.58 -12.35 2.00
CA GLN A 123 8.56 -13.11 1.29
C GLN A 123 8.13 -14.57 1.20
N LEU A 124 8.26 -15.12 0.00
CA LEU A 124 7.92 -16.49 -0.32
C LEU A 124 9.19 -17.31 -0.45
N TYR A 125 9.23 -18.49 0.18
CA TYR A 125 10.34 -19.43 0.05
C TYR A 125 9.87 -20.88 0.03
N TRP A 126 10.69 -21.75 -0.54
CA TRP A 126 10.44 -23.18 -0.54
C TRP A 126 10.95 -23.81 0.77
N LYS A 127 10.02 -24.31 1.58
CA LYS A 127 10.32 -25.00 2.84
C LYS A 127 10.37 -26.50 2.60
N ILE A 128 11.47 -27.13 3.03
CA ILE A 128 11.53 -28.58 3.20
C ILE A 128 11.16 -28.94 4.64
N ASP A 129 10.23 -29.88 4.81
CA ASP A 129 9.82 -30.42 6.09
C ASP A 129 9.80 -31.95 6.01
N THR A 130 9.57 -32.63 7.13
CA THR A 130 9.61 -34.10 7.21
C THR A 130 8.34 -34.64 7.86
N PHE A 131 7.67 -35.58 7.19
CA PHE A 131 6.54 -36.28 7.78
C PHE A 131 6.98 -37.08 9.01
N PRO A 132 6.05 -37.44 9.93
CA PRO A 132 6.36 -38.37 11.03
C PRO A 132 6.95 -39.72 10.57
N SER A 133 6.73 -40.10 9.31
CA SER A 133 7.31 -41.29 8.68
C SER A 133 8.79 -41.15 8.28
N GLY A 134 9.38 -39.95 8.40
CA GLY A 134 10.76 -39.66 7.99
C GLY A 134 10.93 -39.28 6.51
N THR A 135 9.86 -39.26 5.72
CA THR A 135 9.92 -38.85 4.30
C THR A 135 9.91 -37.32 4.19
N PRO A 136 10.88 -36.70 3.48
CA PRO A 136 10.89 -35.25 3.27
C PRO A 136 9.82 -34.85 2.25
N TYR A 137 9.26 -33.65 2.42
CA TYR A 137 8.38 -33.01 1.44
C TYR A 137 8.67 -31.51 1.39
N GLY A 138 8.33 -30.89 0.27
CA GLY A 138 8.50 -29.46 0.07
C GLY A 138 7.17 -28.73 -0.07
N MET A 139 7.16 -27.47 0.36
CA MET A 139 6.04 -26.57 0.11
C MET A 139 6.49 -25.11 0.07
N TRP A 140 5.85 -24.32 -0.78
CA TRP A 140 5.89 -22.86 -0.70
C TRP A 140 5.20 -22.37 0.56
N THR A 141 5.82 -21.44 1.27
CA THR A 141 5.26 -20.78 2.45
C THR A 141 5.76 -19.35 2.57
N PHE A 142 4.97 -18.49 3.22
CA PHE A 142 5.40 -17.16 3.62
C PHE A 142 6.40 -17.23 4.79
N ILE A 143 7.31 -16.27 4.84
CA ILE A 143 8.25 -16.09 5.96
C ILE A 143 7.55 -15.38 7.13
N TYR A 144 6.72 -14.38 6.82
CA TYR A 144 6.02 -13.59 7.82
C TYR A 144 4.51 -13.88 7.77
N ASN A 145 3.70 -12.93 8.24
CA ASN A 145 2.25 -13.07 8.36
C ASN A 145 1.51 -12.00 7.53
N ASN A 146 2.21 -11.34 6.60
CA ASN A 146 1.65 -10.45 5.58
C ASN A 146 0.49 -9.52 6.03
N PRO A 147 0.60 -8.76 7.14
CA PRO A 147 -0.49 -7.88 7.55
C PRO A 147 -0.69 -6.75 6.54
N GLY A 148 -1.94 -6.43 6.23
CA GLY A 148 -2.24 -5.31 5.35
C GLY A 148 -2.00 -3.96 6.00
N VAL A 149 -1.49 -3.00 5.22
CA VAL A 149 -1.27 -1.61 5.60
C VAL A 149 -2.25 -0.73 4.82
N ASP A 150 -2.99 0.14 5.52
CA ASP A 150 -3.86 1.15 4.89
C ASP A 150 -3.02 2.31 4.36
N LEU A 151 -2.95 2.44 3.03
CA LEU A 151 -2.18 3.48 2.35
C LEU A 151 -2.87 4.85 2.37
N ASN A 152 -4.14 4.93 2.80
CA ASN A 152 -4.79 6.23 3.01
C ASN A 152 -4.25 6.95 4.23
N THR A 153 -3.74 6.20 5.21
CA THR A 153 -3.05 6.79 6.36
C THR A 153 -1.59 7.04 5.96
N GLN A 154 -1.18 8.31 5.95
CA GLN A 154 0.24 8.66 5.88
C GLN A 154 0.94 8.03 7.09
N THR A 155 1.60 6.89 6.87
CA THR A 155 2.65 6.43 7.76
C THR A 155 3.75 7.49 7.69
N GLY A 156 4.21 7.99 8.84
CA GLY A 156 5.09 9.16 8.96
C GLY A 156 6.53 8.95 8.45
N ILE A 157 6.69 8.28 7.30
CA ILE A 157 7.91 8.26 6.53
C ILE A 157 7.59 9.08 5.29
N ASP A 158 8.01 10.35 5.30
CA ASP A 158 8.12 11.14 4.09
C ASP A 158 9.00 10.37 3.11
N ASN A 159 8.37 9.64 2.18
CA ASN A 159 9.00 9.34 0.91
C ASN A 159 9.38 10.70 0.35
N PHE A 160 10.66 11.04 0.45
CA PHE A 160 11.22 12.29 -0.05
C PHE A 160 11.04 12.28 -1.56
N VAL A 161 9.86 12.66 -2.02
CA VAL A 161 9.69 13.24 -3.34
C VAL A 161 10.66 14.41 -3.29
N VAL A 162 11.78 14.28 -4.00
CA VAL A 162 12.60 15.44 -4.32
C VAL A 162 11.70 16.30 -5.19
N GLU A 163 10.84 17.10 -4.57
CA GLU A 163 10.22 18.22 -5.24
C GLU A 163 11.38 19.01 -5.81
N ASN A 164 11.33 19.29 -7.11
CA ASN A 164 12.36 20.06 -7.79
C ASN A 164 12.38 21.46 -7.17
N LYS A 165 13.17 21.63 -6.10
CA LYS A 165 13.22 22.86 -5.32
C LYS A 165 13.55 24.03 -6.23
N ARG A 166 12.69 25.04 -6.24
CA ARG A 166 12.81 26.20 -7.12
C ARG A 166 13.62 27.28 -6.43
N LEU A 167 14.67 27.75 -7.09
CA LEU A 167 15.48 28.85 -6.56
C LEU A 167 14.64 30.14 -6.47
N ILE A 168 14.42 30.65 -5.25
CA ILE A 168 13.72 31.92 -5.00
C ILE A 168 14.71 33.09 -5.01
N LYS A 169 15.85 32.95 -4.33
CA LYS A 169 16.75 34.09 -4.10
C LYS A 169 18.20 33.66 -3.97
N VAL A 170 19.10 34.48 -4.49
CA VAL A 170 20.54 34.40 -4.22
C VAL A 170 20.94 35.64 -3.43
N VAL A 171 21.59 35.44 -2.29
CA VAL A 171 22.09 36.52 -1.42
C VAL A 171 23.54 36.31 -1.03
N ASP A 172 24.24 37.38 -0.68
CA ASP A 172 25.52 37.26 0.02
C ASP A 172 25.32 36.93 1.50
N PHE A 173 26.41 36.73 2.24
CA PHE A 173 26.36 36.43 3.67
C PHE A 173 25.76 37.56 4.53
N LEU A 174 25.61 38.76 3.98
CA LEU A 174 24.97 39.91 4.63
C LEU A 174 23.49 40.06 4.20
N GLY A 175 22.94 39.10 3.46
CA GLY A 175 21.54 39.09 3.03
C GLY A 175 21.23 40.01 1.85
N ARG A 176 22.24 40.62 1.21
CA ARG A 176 22.04 41.50 0.05
C ARG A 176 21.82 40.67 -1.21
N LYS A 177 20.84 41.07 -2.04
CA LYS A 177 20.52 40.36 -3.28
C LYS A 177 21.73 40.32 -4.21
N ASN A 178 22.08 39.13 -4.67
CA ASN A 178 23.19 38.90 -5.59
C ASN A 178 22.71 38.16 -6.85
N ARG A 179 23.46 38.22 -7.95
CA ARG A 179 23.12 37.59 -9.22
C ARG A 179 23.97 36.35 -9.55
N GLY A 180 24.77 35.84 -8.62
CA GLY A 180 25.64 34.68 -8.85
C GLY A 180 27.09 35.06 -9.11
N ASP A 181 27.57 36.14 -8.49
CA ASP A 181 28.94 36.60 -8.64
C ASP A 181 29.98 35.54 -8.23
N LYS A 182 31.09 35.47 -8.96
CA LYS A 182 32.18 34.53 -8.71
C LYS A 182 33.09 34.96 -7.54
N ASN A 183 33.92 34.03 -7.06
CA ASN A 183 34.95 34.17 -6.04
C ASN A 183 34.48 34.69 -4.68
N LYS A 184 33.18 34.52 -4.35
CA LYS A 184 32.65 34.81 -3.01
C LYS A 184 31.53 33.84 -2.62
N PRO A 185 31.31 33.61 -1.30
CA PRO A 185 30.25 32.75 -0.83
C PRO A 185 28.88 33.40 -1.00
N LEU A 186 27.97 32.66 -1.62
CA LEU A 186 26.59 33.02 -1.84
C LEU A 186 25.66 31.97 -1.20
N LEU A 187 24.49 32.43 -0.76
CA LEU A 187 23.41 31.60 -0.24
C LEU A 187 22.28 31.57 -1.25
N TYR A 188 21.92 30.37 -1.69
CA TYR A 188 20.84 30.06 -2.63
C TYR A 188 19.65 29.56 -1.81
N ILE A 189 18.60 30.36 -1.74
CA ILE A 189 17.39 30.12 -0.95
C ILE A 189 16.31 29.58 -1.88
N TYR A 190 15.74 28.44 -1.53
CA TYR A 190 14.72 27.73 -2.29
C TYR A 190 13.32 27.92 -1.68
N ASP A 191 12.29 27.51 -2.43
CA ASP A 191 10.88 27.64 -2.06
C ASP A 191 10.42 26.68 -0.98
N ASP A 192 11.07 25.52 -0.88
CA ASP A 192 10.95 24.57 0.23
C ASP A 192 11.57 25.08 1.56
N GLY A 193 12.14 26.29 1.56
CA GLY A 193 12.79 26.89 2.73
C GLY A 193 14.24 26.43 2.95
N THR A 194 14.77 25.54 2.12
CA THR A 194 16.18 25.12 2.19
C THR A 194 17.11 26.22 1.69
N THR A 195 18.37 26.18 2.15
CA THR A 195 19.42 27.12 1.71
C THR A 195 20.72 26.38 1.40
N GLU A 196 21.29 26.62 0.22
CA GLU A 196 22.60 26.10 -0.18
C GLU A 196 23.68 27.18 -0.21
N LYS A 197 24.86 26.88 0.32
CA LYS A 197 26.02 27.76 0.23
C LYS A 197 26.89 27.35 -0.97
N LYS A 198 27.14 28.26 -1.91
CA LYS A 198 27.99 28.03 -3.09
C LYS A 198 29.09 29.09 -3.20
N ILE A 199 30.27 28.68 -3.65
CA ILE A 199 31.35 29.56 -4.10
C ILE A 199 31.65 29.14 -5.53
N ILE A 200 31.35 30.02 -6.49
CA ILE A 200 31.66 29.77 -7.90
C ILE A 200 33.02 30.41 -8.16
N LEU A 201 34.02 29.63 -8.53
CA LEU A 201 35.35 30.14 -8.86
C LEU A 201 35.43 30.49 -10.35
N GLU A 202 36.35 31.39 -10.72
CA GLU A 202 36.70 31.67 -12.12
C GLU A 202 37.88 30.83 -12.58
#